data_AF-A0A7S1JTS6-F1
#
_entry.id   AF-A0A7S1JTS6-F1
#
_cell.length_a   1.000
_cell.length_b   1.000
_cell.length_c   1.000
_cell.angle_alpha   90.00
_cell.angle_beta   90.00
_cell.angle_gamma   90.00
#
_symmetry.space_group_name_H-M   'P 1'
#
loop_
_entity.id
_entity.type
_entity.pdbx_description
1 polymer ?
#
loop_
_entity_poly.entity_id
_entity_poly.type
_entity_poly.pdbx_seq_one_letter_code
_entity_poly.pdbx_strand_id
1 'polypeptide(L)'
;VVTCSLPLAFTNVLNVLLTPAPLQEFTKACAILGSLYVLEPICTLLYVRQATRVVQAYLNVLKATAFQSVVSRNIEFFDREGPSNVANLLTTSFGRVRDCLLANIDRQRGVRALLDCVIALSILISTAPQLAWLFGLVIPIMAFTVNRVSATYQRTIREESTALTAEASAGGEILRNIREVRSFGTEQKENDRYGRFVARSGAFARRVGMARGRVEA
;
A
#
# COMPACT_ATOMS: atom_id res chain seq x y z
N VAL A 1 3.33 13.02 -16.65
CA VAL A 1 3.58 13.76 -17.93
C VAL A 1 3.54 12.84 -19.14
N VAL A 2 4.53 11.94 -19.36
CA VAL A 2 4.59 11.08 -20.58
C VAL A 2 3.33 10.21 -20.74
N THR A 3 2.85 9.64 -19.64
CA THR A 3 1.61 8.85 -19.61
C THR A 3 0.36 9.69 -19.91
N CYS A 4 0.36 10.98 -19.54
CA CYS A 4 -0.76 11.90 -19.79
C CYS A 4 -0.77 12.44 -21.23
N SER A 5 0.35 12.42 -21.94
CA SER A 5 0.46 12.86 -23.35
C SER A 5 0.14 11.77 -24.37
N LEU A 6 0.09 10.50 -23.96
CA LEU A 6 -0.27 9.37 -24.82
C LEU A 6 -1.67 9.50 -25.46
N PRO A 7 -2.74 9.87 -24.74
CA PRO A 7 -4.06 10.09 -25.32
C PRO A 7 -4.05 11.18 -26.40
N LEU A 8 -3.33 12.29 -26.17
CA LEU A 8 -3.22 13.37 -27.15
C LEU A 8 -2.49 12.93 -28.43
N ALA A 9 -1.39 12.18 -28.28
CA ALA A 9 -0.67 11.61 -29.42
C ALA A 9 -1.55 10.63 -30.20
N PHE A 10 -2.36 9.83 -29.50
CA PHE A 10 -3.32 8.91 -30.11
C PHE A 10 -4.45 9.66 -30.84
N THR A 11 -4.96 10.75 -30.26
CA THR A 11 -5.95 11.63 -30.93
C THR A 11 -5.38 12.22 -32.23
N ASN A 12 -4.10 12.61 -32.25
CA ASN A 12 -3.46 13.09 -33.48
C ASN A 12 -3.35 12.00 -34.55
N VAL A 13 -3.04 10.75 -34.18
CA VAL A 13 -3.05 9.61 -35.10
C VAL A 13 -4.46 9.35 -35.65
N LEU A 14 -5.48 9.37 -34.78
CA LEU A 14 -6.88 9.21 -35.19
C LEU A 14 -7.33 10.30 -36.17
N ASN A 15 -6.98 11.56 -35.93
CA ASN A 15 -7.32 12.67 -36.82
C ASN A 15 -6.67 12.50 -38.20
N VAL A 16 -5.40 12.09 -38.25
CA VAL A 16 -4.71 11.80 -39.52
C VAL A 16 -5.31 10.59 -40.24
N LEU A 17 -5.91 9.63 -39.52
CA LEU A 17 -6.59 8.47 -40.11
C LEU A 17 -7.99 8.81 -40.66
N LEU A 18 -8.70 9.75 -40.01
CA LEU A 18 -10.07 10.16 -40.36
C LEU A 18 -10.12 11.22 -41.46
N THR A 19 -9.02 11.93 -41.70
CA THR A 19 -8.88 12.93 -42.76
C THR A 19 -8.05 12.33 -43.90
N PRO A 20 -8.34 12.56 -45.20
CA PRO A 20 -7.52 12.04 -46.30
C PRO A 20 -6.18 12.78 -46.39
N ALA A 21 -5.29 12.49 -45.45
CA ALA A 21 -3.98 13.09 -45.30
C ALA A 21 -2.88 12.24 -45.98
N PRO A 22 -1.76 12.85 -46.40
CA PRO A 22 -0.65 12.13 -47.02
C PRO A 22 0.03 11.16 -46.03
N LEU A 23 0.46 9.99 -46.53
CA LEU A 23 1.14 8.92 -45.77
C LEU A 23 2.31 9.40 -44.89
N GLN A 24 3.00 10.48 -45.27
CA GLN A 24 4.11 11.04 -44.51
C GLN A 24 3.70 11.60 -43.14
N GLU A 25 2.52 12.22 -43.02
CA GLU A 25 2.04 12.74 -41.73
C GLU A 25 1.65 11.60 -40.78
N PHE A 26 1.12 10.51 -41.35
CA PHE A 26 0.83 9.30 -40.60
C PHE A 26 2.11 8.65 -40.05
N THR A 27 3.15 8.49 -40.87
CA THR A 27 4.43 7.92 -40.40
C THR A 27 5.07 8.78 -39.30
N LYS A 28 4.99 10.12 -39.41
CA LYS A 28 5.49 11.02 -38.36
C LYS A 28 4.70 10.87 -37.05
N ALA A 29 3.36 10.82 -37.12
CA ALA A 29 2.52 10.64 -35.94
C ALA A 29 2.77 9.28 -35.25
N CYS A 30 2.90 8.21 -36.04
CA CYS A 30 3.26 6.88 -35.53
C CYS A 30 4.67 6.83 -34.92
N ALA A 31 5.64 7.52 -35.52
CA ALA A 31 7.01 7.58 -34.99
C ALA A 31 7.05 8.30 -33.63
N ILE A 32 6.31 9.40 -33.47
CA ILE A 32 6.19 10.12 -32.20
C ILE A 32 5.57 9.21 -31.14
N LEU A 33 4.46 8.54 -31.46
CA LEU A 33 3.77 7.65 -30.52
C LEU A 33 4.64 6.46 -30.12
N GLY A 34 5.35 5.85 -31.07
CA GLY A 34 6.32 4.78 -30.82
C GLY A 34 7.48 5.23 -29.93
N SER A 35 8.03 6.42 -30.16
CA SER A 35 9.10 6.95 -29.32
C SER A 35 8.63 7.22 -27.88
N LEU A 36 7.42 7.74 -27.70
CA LEU A 36 6.81 7.95 -26.38
C LEU A 36 6.64 6.63 -25.62
N TYR A 37 6.19 5.57 -26.32
CA TYR A 37 5.96 4.26 -25.73
C TYR A 37 7.26 3.59 -25.25
N VAL A 38 8.38 3.84 -25.93
CA VAL A 38 9.71 3.34 -25.52
C VAL A 38 10.32 4.22 -24.43
N LEU A 39 10.14 5.55 -24.50
CA LEU A 39 10.74 6.48 -23.56
C LEU A 39 10.10 6.40 -22.16
N GLU A 40 8.80 6.17 -22.08
CA GLU A 40 8.07 6.06 -20.80
C GLU A 40 8.65 5.00 -19.83
N PRO A 41 8.83 3.72 -20.23
CA PRO A 41 9.38 2.71 -19.34
C PRO A 41 10.83 3.00 -18.97
N ILE A 42 11.65 3.54 -19.90
CA ILE A 42 13.04 3.89 -19.63
C ILE A 42 13.12 4.97 -18.55
N CYS A 43 12.38 6.06 -18.71
CA CYS A 43 12.32 7.14 -17.73
C CYS A 43 11.80 6.64 -16.37
N THR A 44 10.83 5.73 -16.38
CA THR A 44 10.27 5.16 -15.15
C THR A 44 11.29 4.27 -14.43
N LEU A 45 12.01 3.42 -15.16
CA LEU A 45 13.07 2.57 -14.61
C LEU A 45 14.19 3.41 -13.99
N LEU A 46 14.62 4.47 -14.68
CA LEU A 46 15.63 5.40 -14.17
C LEU A 46 15.14 6.09 -12.90
N TYR A 47 13.92 6.61 -12.90
CA TYR A 47 13.33 7.25 -11.73
C TYR A 47 13.27 6.31 -10.52
N VAL A 48 12.70 5.11 -10.69
CA VAL A 48 12.56 4.14 -9.59
C VAL A 48 13.95 3.76 -9.07
N ARG A 49 14.90 3.45 -9.95
CA ARG A 49 16.26 3.07 -9.54
C ARG A 49 16.96 4.17 -8.75
N GLN A 50 16.86 5.42 -9.18
CA GLN A 50 17.48 6.55 -8.49
C GLN A 50 16.79 6.83 -7.16
N ALA A 51 15.45 6.80 -7.12
CA ALA A 51 14.69 7.00 -5.90
C ALA A 51 14.98 5.91 -4.84
N THR A 52 15.05 4.64 -5.25
CA THR A 52 15.42 3.54 -4.34
C THR A 52 16.84 3.71 -3.80
N ARG A 53 17.81 4.10 -4.65
CA ARG A 53 19.19 4.39 -4.20
C ARG A 53 19.24 5.49 -3.14
N VAL A 54 18.51 6.58 -3.36
CA VAL A 54 18.44 7.69 -2.41
C VAL A 54 17.86 7.21 -1.08
N VAL A 55 16.74 6.48 -1.10
CA VAL A 55 16.13 5.91 0.11
C VAL A 55 17.09 4.98 0.85
N GLN A 56 17.79 4.10 0.14
CA GLN A 56 18.78 3.22 0.76
C GLN A 56 19.96 3.96 1.36
N ALA A 57 20.46 5.01 0.70
CA ALA A 57 21.52 5.85 1.26
C ALA A 57 21.09 6.48 2.59
N TYR A 58 19.90 7.11 2.64
CA TYR A 58 19.36 7.67 3.87
C TYR A 58 19.11 6.62 4.96
N LEU A 59 18.55 5.46 4.59
CA LEU A 59 18.32 4.37 5.53
C LEU A 59 19.63 3.82 6.11
N ASN A 60 20.70 3.74 5.32
CA ASN A 60 21.99 3.25 5.79
C ASN A 60 22.60 4.20 6.81
N VAL A 61 22.55 5.51 6.56
CA VAL A 61 22.98 6.53 7.52
C VAL A 61 22.14 6.45 8.79
N LEU A 62 20.81 6.38 8.66
CA LEU A 62 19.91 6.30 9.81
C LEU A 62 20.16 5.04 10.66
N LYS A 63 20.37 3.88 10.01
CA LYS A 63 20.72 2.62 10.67
C LYS A 63 22.05 2.73 11.42
N ALA A 64 23.07 3.32 10.80
CA ALA A 64 24.37 3.50 11.43
C ALA A 64 24.29 4.41 12.67
N THR A 65 23.63 5.57 12.55
CA THR A 65 23.46 6.52 13.67
C THR A 65 22.64 5.91 14.81
N ALA A 66 21.57 5.18 14.50
CA ALA A 66 20.76 4.53 15.52
C ALA A 66 21.47 3.36 16.18
N PHE A 67 22.25 2.58 15.43
CA PHE A 67 23.05 1.51 16.03
C PHE A 67 24.12 2.09 16.96
N GLN A 68 24.77 3.18 16.57
CA GLN A 68 25.74 3.89 17.40
C GLN A 68 25.11 4.37 18.71
N SER A 69 23.90 4.97 18.66
CA SER A 69 23.22 5.46 19.86
C SER A 69 22.71 4.35 20.78
N VAL A 70 22.36 3.19 20.22
CA VAL A 70 21.96 2.00 21.00
C VAL A 70 23.17 1.41 21.72
N VAL A 71 24.32 1.26 21.04
CA VAL A 71 25.54 0.71 21.64
C VAL A 71 26.06 1.58 22.79
N SER A 72 25.84 2.90 22.74
CA SER A 72 26.22 3.81 23.83
C SER A 72 25.30 3.79 25.06
N ARG A 73 24.24 2.95 25.09
CA ARG A 73 23.36 2.84 26.27
C ARG A 73 23.97 1.99 27.38
N ASN A 74 23.55 2.27 28.62
CA ASN A 74 23.99 1.54 29.81
C ASN A 74 23.63 0.04 29.74
N ILE A 75 24.44 -0.79 30.38
CA ILE A 75 24.24 -2.26 30.45
C ILE A 75 22.87 -2.60 31.07
N GLU A 76 22.39 -1.82 32.04
CA GLU A 76 21.07 -2.02 32.67
C GLU A 76 19.91 -1.98 31.64
N PHE A 77 20.06 -1.23 30.54
CA PHE A 77 19.06 -1.24 29.45
C PHE A 77 19.02 -2.59 28.73
N PHE A 78 20.19 -3.20 28.49
CA PHE A 78 20.29 -4.49 27.83
C PHE A 78 19.88 -5.64 28.75
N ASP A 79 20.08 -5.51 30.06
CA ASP A 79 19.59 -6.48 31.05
C ASP A 79 18.06 -6.48 31.15
N ARG A 80 17.42 -5.31 31.00
CA ARG A 80 15.95 -5.19 31.01
C ARG A 80 15.29 -5.67 29.72
N GLU A 81 15.78 -5.23 28.57
CA GLU A 81 15.11 -5.45 27.28
C GLU A 81 15.59 -6.72 26.55
N GLY A 82 16.81 -7.18 26.84
CA GLY A 82 17.46 -8.29 26.15
C GLY A 82 18.09 -7.87 24.81
N PRO A 83 19.38 -8.17 24.55
CA PRO A 83 20.08 -7.71 23.35
C PRO A 83 19.48 -8.25 22.05
N SER A 84 18.94 -9.48 22.07
CA SER A 84 18.26 -10.10 20.91
C SER A 84 16.95 -9.40 20.55
N ASN A 85 16.18 -8.98 21.55
CA ASN A 85 14.93 -8.26 21.36
C ASN A 85 15.17 -6.85 20.80
N VAL A 86 16.18 -6.14 21.32
CA VAL A 86 16.60 -4.83 20.80
C VAL A 86 17.04 -4.92 19.34
N ALA A 87 17.84 -5.93 18.98
CA ALA A 87 18.26 -6.16 17.59
C ALA A 87 17.08 -6.46 16.66
N ASN A 88 16.12 -7.26 17.13
CA ASN A 88 14.90 -7.58 16.37
C ASN A 88 13.99 -6.35 16.20
N LEU A 89 13.81 -5.56 17.25
CA LEU A 89 13.07 -4.30 17.23
C LEU A 89 13.69 -3.31 16.24
N LEU A 90 15.02 -3.15 16.26
CA LEU A 90 15.74 -2.25 15.38
C LEU A 90 15.58 -2.69 13.92
N THR A 91 15.75 -3.97 13.63
CA THR A 91 15.62 -4.54 12.29
C THR A 91 14.19 -4.42 11.75
N THR A 92 13.20 -4.78 12.57
CA THR A 92 11.78 -4.70 12.21
C THR A 92 11.34 -3.25 11.98
N SER A 93 11.77 -2.33 12.85
CA SER A 93 11.43 -0.91 12.73
C SER A 93 12.03 -0.29 11.47
N PHE A 94 13.29 -0.57 11.16
CA PHE A 94 13.90 -0.10 9.92
C PHE A 94 13.32 -0.76 8.67
N GLY A 95 12.90 -2.02 8.76
CA GLY A 95 12.14 -2.70 7.71
C GLY A 95 10.84 -1.94 7.40
N ARG A 96 10.05 -1.61 8.43
CA ARG A 96 8.82 -0.83 8.28
C ARG A 96 9.07 0.56 7.70
N VAL A 97 10.09 1.28 8.18
CA VAL A 97 10.44 2.60 7.63
C VAL A 97 10.83 2.51 6.17
N ARG A 98 11.64 1.50 5.79
CA ARG A 98 11.97 1.24 4.38
C ARG A 98 10.72 1.01 3.56
N ASP A 99 9.84 0.13 4.02
CA ASP A 99 8.64 -0.24 3.28
C ASP A 99 7.69 0.95 3.16
N CYS A 100 7.58 1.80 4.18
CA CYS A 100 6.85 3.07 4.10
C CYS A 100 7.48 4.05 3.09
N LEU A 101 8.80 4.22 3.08
CA LEU A 101 9.48 5.11 2.14
C LEU A 101 9.33 4.61 0.69
N LEU A 102 9.47 3.30 0.47
CA LEU A 102 9.27 2.69 -0.85
C LEU A 102 7.81 2.79 -1.29
N ALA A 103 6.84 2.56 -0.40
CA ALA A 103 5.41 2.70 -0.71
C ALA A 103 4.99 4.12 -1.11
N ASN A 104 5.76 5.15 -0.69
CA ASN A 104 5.56 6.53 -1.13
C ASN A 104 6.20 6.85 -2.50
N ILE A 105 7.17 6.04 -2.93
CA ILE A 105 7.85 6.15 -4.23
C ILE A 105 7.13 5.30 -5.29
N ASP A 106 6.31 4.34 -4.86
CA ASP A 106 5.54 3.48 -5.74
C ASP A 106 4.73 4.29 -6.75
N ARG A 107 4.77 3.81 -8.00
CA ARG A 107 4.24 4.47 -9.21
C ARG A 107 2.77 4.93 -9.10
N GLN A 108 2.01 4.35 -8.18
CA GLN A 108 0.56 4.55 -8.01
C GLN A 108 0.20 5.40 -6.80
N ARG A 109 1.17 5.84 -5.98
CA ARG A 109 0.91 6.57 -4.72
C ARG A 109 1.85 7.77 -4.59
N GLY A 110 1.42 8.79 -3.85
CA GLY A 110 2.24 9.95 -3.51
C GLY A 110 2.14 11.16 -4.48
N VAL A 111 3.18 12.01 -4.45
CA VAL A 111 3.20 13.33 -5.13
C VAL A 111 3.09 13.20 -6.65
N ARG A 112 3.67 12.15 -7.24
CA ARG A 112 3.60 11.91 -8.68
C ARG A 112 2.17 11.63 -9.15
N ALA A 113 1.42 10.82 -8.41
CA ALA A 113 0.02 10.54 -8.73
C ALA A 113 -0.83 11.81 -8.66
N LEU A 114 -0.57 12.69 -7.68
CA LEU A 114 -1.21 14.00 -7.60
C LEU A 114 -0.86 14.88 -8.81
N LEU A 115 0.41 14.93 -9.20
CA LEU A 115 0.85 15.69 -10.37
C LEU A 115 0.23 15.15 -11.67
N ASP A 116 0.23 13.83 -11.87
CA ASP A 116 -0.41 13.23 -13.04
C ASP A 116 -1.93 13.50 -13.06
N CYS A 117 -2.59 13.53 -11.90
CA CYS A 117 -3.99 13.92 -11.79
C CYS A 117 -4.23 15.38 -12.18
N VAL A 118 -3.40 16.31 -11.68
CA VAL A 118 -3.47 17.74 -12.04
C VAL A 118 -3.21 17.96 -13.52
N ILE A 119 -2.20 17.29 -14.08
CA ILE A 119 -1.86 17.38 -15.51
C ILE A 119 -3.01 16.82 -16.36
N ALA A 120 -3.55 15.65 -16.00
CA ALA A 120 -4.67 15.03 -16.71
C ALA A 120 -5.91 15.94 -16.69
N LEU A 121 -6.23 16.53 -15.53
CA LEU A 121 -7.35 17.45 -15.39
C LEU A 121 -7.14 18.73 -16.22
N SER A 122 -5.92 19.28 -16.22
CA SER A 122 -5.58 20.45 -17.03
C SER A 122 -5.74 20.16 -18.53
N ILE A 123 -5.27 19.02 -19.02
CA ILE A 123 -5.43 18.60 -20.42
C ILE A 123 -6.91 18.41 -20.77
N LEU A 124 -7.69 17.81 -19.87
CA LEU A 124 -9.13 17.57 -20.06
C LEU A 124 -9.90 18.89 -20.20
N ILE A 125 -9.62 19.86 -19.33
CA ILE A 125 -10.26 21.19 -19.37
C ILE A 125 -9.90 21.91 -20.67
N SER A 126 -8.64 21.85 -21.11
CA SER A 126 -8.21 22.50 -22.36
C SER A 126 -8.81 21.85 -23.61
N THR A 127 -9.03 20.54 -23.62
CA THR A 127 -9.51 19.82 -24.81
C THR A 127 -11.04 19.85 -24.95
N ALA A 128 -11.77 19.64 -23.84
CA ALA A 128 -13.23 19.54 -23.86
C ALA A 128 -13.86 20.09 -22.57
N PRO A 129 -14.03 21.42 -22.44
CA PRO A 129 -14.51 22.04 -21.21
C PRO A 129 -15.93 21.64 -20.82
N GLN A 130 -16.77 21.29 -21.81
CA GLN A 130 -18.15 20.85 -21.58
C GLN A 130 -18.23 19.48 -20.87
N LEU A 131 -17.31 18.55 -21.19
CA LEU A 131 -17.23 17.24 -20.54
C LEU A 131 -16.44 17.29 -19.22
N ALA A 132 -15.51 18.24 -19.09
CA ALA A 132 -14.66 18.37 -17.92
C ALA A 132 -15.45 18.61 -16.63
N TRP A 133 -16.54 19.40 -16.66
CA TRP A 133 -17.39 19.61 -15.49
C TRP A 133 -18.07 18.32 -15.00
N LEU A 134 -18.56 17.49 -15.93
CA LEU A 134 -19.17 16.21 -15.61
C LEU A 134 -18.17 15.27 -14.92
N PHE A 135 -16.98 15.11 -15.48
CA PHE A 135 -15.91 14.30 -14.86
C PHE A 135 -15.44 14.89 -13.53
N GLY A 136 -15.34 16.21 -13.43
CA GLY A 136 -15.00 16.93 -12.20
C GLY A 136 -15.97 16.68 -11.06
N LEU A 137 -17.23 16.33 -11.34
CA LEU A 137 -18.23 15.98 -10.35
C LEU A 137 -18.35 14.47 -10.10
N VAL A 138 -18.28 13.65 -11.15
CA VAL A 138 -18.44 12.19 -11.03
C VAL A 138 -17.23 11.54 -10.33
N ILE A 139 -16.01 11.95 -10.66
CA ILE A 139 -14.78 11.38 -10.10
C ILE A 139 -14.71 11.51 -8.57
N PRO A 140 -14.92 12.70 -7.95
CA PRO A 140 -14.86 12.82 -6.50
C PRO A 140 -15.99 12.06 -5.80
N ILE A 141 -17.19 11.98 -6.41
CA ILE A 141 -18.30 11.19 -5.85
C ILE A 141 -17.92 9.71 -5.80
N MET A 142 -17.38 9.16 -6.90
CA MET A 142 -16.89 7.77 -6.94
C MET A 142 -15.72 7.54 -6.00
N ALA A 143 -14.76 8.48 -5.93
CA ALA A 143 -13.65 8.37 -4.99
C ALA A 143 -14.13 8.35 -3.54
N PHE A 144 -15.16 9.13 -3.21
CA PHE A 144 -15.75 9.17 -1.88
C PHE A 144 -16.47 7.87 -1.53
N THR A 145 -17.27 7.30 -2.43
CA THR A 145 -17.98 6.04 -2.19
C THR A 145 -16.99 4.88 -2.01
N VAL A 146 -15.99 4.78 -2.89
CA VAL A 146 -14.93 3.76 -2.80
C VAL A 146 -14.14 3.90 -1.50
N ASN A 147 -13.78 5.13 -1.10
CA ASN A 147 -13.05 5.36 0.14
C ASN A 147 -13.88 4.98 1.38
N ARG A 148 -15.17 5.30 1.40
CA ARG A 148 -16.10 4.90 2.49
C ARG A 148 -16.19 3.38 2.61
N VAL A 149 -16.33 2.68 1.49
CA VAL A 149 -16.38 1.21 1.46
C VAL A 149 -15.05 0.62 1.91
N SER A 150 -13.93 1.10 1.37
CA SER A 150 -12.59 0.64 1.74
C SER A 150 -12.26 0.88 3.21
N ALA A 151 -12.61 2.05 3.76
CA ALA A 151 -12.43 2.37 5.16
C ALA A 151 -13.21 1.42 6.08
N THR A 152 -14.43 1.08 5.70
CA THR A 152 -15.27 0.13 6.45
C THR A 152 -14.70 -1.29 6.37
N TYR A 153 -14.24 -1.69 5.19
CA TYR A 153 -13.57 -2.98 4.97
C TYR A 153 -12.29 -3.12 5.82
N GLN A 154 -11.44 -2.09 5.80
CA GLN A 154 -10.21 -2.06 6.60
C GLN A 154 -10.48 -2.10 8.11
N ARG A 155 -11.55 -1.46 8.59
CA ARG A 155 -11.95 -1.56 10.00
C ARG A 155 -12.32 -3.00 10.37
N THR A 156 -13.11 -3.66 9.54
CA THR A 156 -13.51 -5.06 9.76
C THR A 156 -12.29 -6.00 9.80
N ILE A 157 -11.32 -5.81 8.90
CA ILE A 157 -10.06 -6.58 8.91
C ILE A 157 -9.26 -6.32 10.20
N ARG A 158 -9.20 -5.06 10.65
CA ARG A 158 -8.51 -4.74 11.91
C ARG A 158 -9.17 -5.44 13.10
N GLU A 159 -10.50 -5.45 13.16
CA GLU A 159 -11.26 -6.16 14.20
C GLU A 159 -11.03 -7.68 14.16
N GLU A 160 -10.94 -8.28 12.97
CA GLU A 160 -10.56 -9.69 12.82
C GLU A 160 -9.13 -9.94 13.33
N SER A 161 -8.16 -9.11 12.93
CA SER A 161 -6.77 -9.26 13.36
C SER A 161 -6.59 -9.15 14.88
N THR A 162 -7.35 -8.27 15.54
CA THR A 162 -7.31 -8.14 17.01
C THR A 162 -7.96 -9.33 17.70
N ALA A 163 -9.06 -9.86 17.15
CA ALA A 163 -9.69 -11.08 17.66
C ALA A 163 -8.77 -12.30 17.53
N LEU A 164 -8.09 -12.48 16.39
CA LEU A 164 -7.09 -13.54 16.17
C LEU A 164 -5.91 -13.42 17.13
N THR A 165 -5.43 -12.20 17.37
CA THR A 165 -4.34 -11.96 18.33
C THR A 165 -4.77 -12.31 19.76
N ALA A 166 -6.00 -11.97 20.14
CA ALA A 166 -6.55 -12.32 21.45
C ALA A 166 -6.73 -13.84 21.62
N GLU A 167 -7.18 -14.54 20.57
CA GLU A 167 -7.26 -16.01 20.54
C GLU A 167 -5.89 -16.65 20.72
N ALA A 168 -4.87 -16.22 19.96
CA ALA A 168 -3.52 -16.72 20.07
C ALA A 168 -2.90 -16.47 21.45
N SER A 169 -3.16 -15.29 22.03
CA SER A 169 -2.71 -14.95 23.39
C SER A 169 -3.33 -15.87 24.45
N ALA A 170 -4.65 -16.10 24.37
CA ALA A 170 -5.36 -16.99 25.30
C ALA A 170 -4.86 -18.45 25.18
N GLY A 171 -4.62 -18.94 23.96
CA GLY A 171 -4.03 -20.25 23.73
C GLY A 171 -2.61 -20.35 24.30
N GLY A 172 -1.79 -19.31 24.08
CA GLY A 172 -0.45 -19.21 24.65
C GLY A 172 -0.43 -19.23 26.18
N GLU A 173 -1.36 -18.55 26.84
CA GLU A 173 -1.52 -18.53 28.31
C GLU A 173 -1.83 -19.93 28.86
N ILE A 174 -2.80 -20.62 28.26
CA ILE A 174 -3.21 -21.98 28.66
C ILE A 174 -2.04 -22.96 28.48
N LEU A 175 -1.36 -22.92 27.34
CA LEU A 175 -0.23 -23.81 27.06
C LEU A 175 0.98 -23.52 27.96
N ARG A 176 1.24 -22.25 28.27
CA ARG A 176 2.33 -21.87 29.19
C ARG A 176 2.09 -22.41 30.60
N ASN A 177 0.84 -22.43 31.05
CA ASN A 177 0.45 -22.88 32.38
C ASN A 177 -0.14 -24.30 32.40
N ILE A 178 0.17 -25.14 31.39
CA ILE A 178 -0.46 -26.46 31.22
C ILE A 178 -0.31 -27.38 32.45
N ARG A 179 0.80 -27.27 33.18
CA ARG A 179 1.04 -28.04 34.41
C ARG A 179 0.07 -27.66 35.53
N GLU A 180 -0.25 -26.36 35.66
CA GLU A 180 -1.21 -25.86 36.64
C GLU A 180 -2.64 -26.30 36.28
N VAL A 181 -3.00 -26.19 35.00
CA VAL A 181 -4.31 -26.63 34.49
C VAL A 181 -4.54 -28.11 34.79
N ARG A 182 -3.51 -28.94 34.56
CA ARG A 182 -3.53 -30.37 34.89
C ARG A 182 -3.60 -30.65 36.39
N SER A 183 -2.84 -29.91 37.22
CA SER A 183 -2.85 -30.13 38.67
C SER A 183 -4.16 -29.73 39.34
N PHE A 184 -4.88 -28.75 38.79
CA PHE A 184 -6.19 -28.33 39.29
C PHE A 184 -7.38 -29.03 38.59
N GLY A 185 -7.13 -29.88 37.59
CA GLY A 185 -8.19 -30.57 36.83
C GLY A 185 -9.12 -29.63 36.06
N THR A 186 -8.66 -28.42 35.69
CA THR A 186 -9.48 -27.37 35.06
C THR A 186 -9.51 -27.42 33.54
N GLU A 187 -9.10 -28.54 32.93
CA GLU A 187 -8.98 -28.70 31.48
C GLU A 187 -10.27 -28.35 30.73
N GLN A 188 -11.41 -28.85 31.20
CA GLN A 188 -12.71 -28.58 30.57
C GLN A 188 -13.06 -27.09 30.61
N LYS A 189 -12.78 -26.42 31.73
CA LYS A 189 -13.06 -24.98 31.93
C LYS A 189 -12.20 -24.10 31.02
N GLU A 190 -10.91 -24.43 30.88
CA GLU A 190 -10.00 -23.71 29.98
C GLU A 190 -10.32 -24.00 28.50
N ASN A 191 -10.77 -25.23 28.17
CA ASN A 191 -11.25 -25.57 26.84
C ASN A 191 -12.50 -24.76 26.46
N ASP A 192 -13.48 -24.64 27.36
CA ASP A 192 -14.67 -23.81 27.15
C ASP A 192 -14.30 -22.32 27.02
N ARG A 193 -13.33 -21.85 27.82
CA ARG A 193 -12.81 -20.48 27.71
C ARG A 193 -12.17 -20.24 26.36
N TYR A 194 -11.30 -21.12 25.88
CA TYR A 194 -10.68 -21.03 24.56
C TYR A 194 -11.73 -21.09 23.44
N GLY A 195 -12.72 -21.98 23.56
CA GLY A 195 -13.84 -22.11 22.63
C GLY A 195 -14.63 -20.80 22.43
N ARG A 196 -14.77 -19.96 23.48
CA ARG A 196 -15.36 -18.62 23.34
C ARG A 196 -14.52 -17.67 22.49
N PHE A 197 -13.19 -17.72 22.60
CA PHE A 197 -12.29 -16.91 21.78
C PHE A 197 -12.34 -17.36 20.31
N VAL A 198 -12.32 -18.67 20.05
CA VAL A 198 -12.48 -19.24 18.70
C VAL A 198 -13.82 -18.84 18.08
N ALA A 199 -14.92 -18.95 18.83
CA ALA A 199 -16.24 -18.56 18.34
C ALA A 199 -16.32 -17.06 18.00
N ARG A 200 -15.68 -16.21 18.82
CA ARG A 200 -15.60 -14.76 18.58
C ARG A 200 -14.77 -14.45 17.33
N SER A 201 -13.58 -15.05 17.20
CA SER A 201 -12.71 -14.95 16.04
C SER A 201 -13.43 -15.38 14.75
N GLY A 202 -14.09 -16.54 14.77
CA GLY A 202 -14.91 -17.03 13.66
C GLY A 202 -16.13 -16.17 13.33
N ALA A 203 -16.68 -15.42 14.28
CA ALA A 203 -17.73 -14.43 14.01
C ALA A 203 -17.17 -13.21 13.24
N PHE A 204 -15.99 -12.72 13.60
CA PHE A 204 -15.32 -11.63 12.87
C PHE A 204 -14.86 -12.06 11.47
N ALA A 205 -14.29 -13.26 11.33
CA ALA A 205 -13.92 -13.82 10.03
C ALA A 205 -15.12 -13.88 9.07
N ARG A 206 -16.29 -14.31 9.56
CA ARG A 206 -17.53 -14.29 8.77
C ARG A 206 -17.97 -12.88 8.36
N ARG A 207 -17.82 -11.89 9.25
CA ARG A 207 -18.11 -10.48 8.92
C ARG A 207 -17.15 -9.94 7.85
N VAL A 208 -15.87 -10.30 7.90
CA VAL A 208 -14.90 -9.95 6.86
C VAL A 208 -15.26 -10.62 5.54
N GLY A 209 -15.65 -11.90 5.55
CA GLY A 209 -16.14 -12.60 4.36
C GLY A 209 -17.36 -11.91 3.72
N MET A 210 -18.36 -11.51 4.53
CA MET A 210 -19.51 -10.75 4.04
C MET A 210 -19.13 -9.36 3.53
N ALA A 211 -18.23 -8.66 4.22
CA ALA A 211 -17.75 -7.36 3.80
C ALA A 211 -17.01 -7.45 2.47
N ARG A 212 -16.15 -8.47 2.30
CA ARG A 212 -15.46 -8.76 1.04
C ARG A 212 -16.43 -9.04 -0.10
N GLY A 213 -17.46 -9.85 0.14
CA GLY A 213 -18.50 -10.12 -0.86
C GLY A 213 -19.24 -8.86 -1.32
N ARG A 214 -19.41 -7.85 -0.45
CA ARG A 214 -20.00 -6.55 -0.82
C ARG A 214 -19.05 -5.61 -1.58
N VAL A 215 -17.74 -5.86 -1.55
CA VAL A 215 -16.74 -5.06 -2.29
C VAL A 215 -16.51 -5.64 -3.68
N GLU A 216 -16.59 -6.96 -3.82
CA GLU A 216 -16.39 -7.68 -5.09
C GLU A 216 -17.66 -7.76 -5.96
N ALA A 217 -18.85 -7.51 -5.40
CA ALA A 217 -20.14 -7.45 -6.11
C ALA A 217 -20.48 -6.03 -6.60
#